data_AF-A0A9D2S7X5-F1
#
_entry.id   AF-A0A9D2S7X5-F1
#
_cell.length_a   1.000
_cell.length_b   1.000
_cell.length_c   1.000
_cell.angle_alpha   90.00
_cell.angle_beta   90.00
_cell.angle_gamma   90.00
#
_symmetry.space_group_name_H-M   'P 1'
#
loop_
_entity.id
_entity.type
_entity.pdbx_description
1 polymer ?
#
loop_
_entity_poly.entity_id
_entity_poly.type
_entity_poly.pdbx_seq_one_letter_code
_entity_poly.pdbx_strand_id
1 'polypeptide(L)'
;MAKTENGSQKFTNFEEMFSKTKNVAETLNKKGAMYLELSRKRIEYMDSKSKLSKAYEKFGRLQYEAYIGNEVDENEYACAVADISALKEKTETLSAELEEAKNKDAQELKKGAEEFKNEVKSASKEAHDVIVQQAKDFFRAVQLSVKSGAPYDPGSEIHAEFSEVKEKQTPEQQDVRSDQKQDH
;
A
#
# COMPACT_ATOMS: atom_id res chain seq x y z
N MET A 1 -26.00 4.74 -46.85
CA MET A 1 -24.57 4.49 -46.54
C MET A 1 -24.45 4.31 -45.04
N ALA A 2 -24.06 3.11 -44.61
CA ALA A 2 -23.80 2.80 -43.21
C ALA A 2 -22.37 3.21 -42.84
N LYS A 3 -22.18 3.75 -41.64
CA LYS A 3 -21.08 3.41 -40.73
C LYS A 3 -21.36 4.03 -39.36
N THR A 4 -21.95 3.19 -38.52
CA THR A 4 -21.99 3.35 -37.08
C THR A 4 -20.59 3.07 -36.55
N GLU A 5 -19.86 4.10 -36.11
CA GLU A 5 -18.66 3.91 -35.31
C GLU A 5 -19.07 3.76 -33.85
N ASN A 6 -19.11 2.52 -33.38
CA ASN A 6 -19.24 2.20 -31.97
C ASN A 6 -18.40 0.94 -31.74
N GLY A 7 -17.30 1.02 -30.98
CA GLY A 7 -16.68 -0.22 -30.48
C GLY A 7 -15.19 -0.30 -30.13
N SER A 8 -14.39 0.77 -30.05
CA SER A 8 -12.93 0.62 -29.79
C SER A 8 -12.46 0.98 -28.37
N GLN A 9 -13.33 1.36 -27.44
CA GLN A 9 -12.90 1.91 -26.14
C GLN A 9 -13.08 0.98 -24.92
N LYS A 10 -13.53 -0.28 -25.11
CA LYS A 10 -13.89 -1.19 -23.99
C LYS A 10 -12.93 -2.36 -23.74
N PHE A 11 -11.97 -2.62 -24.63
CA PHE A 11 -11.04 -3.75 -24.48
C PHE A 11 -9.68 -3.40 -23.86
N THR A 12 -9.27 -2.12 -23.85
CA THR A 12 -7.98 -1.71 -23.29
C THR A 12 -7.98 -1.74 -21.76
N ASN A 13 -9.02 -1.23 -21.11
CA ASN A 13 -9.04 -1.05 -19.65
C ASN A 13 -9.12 -2.37 -18.86
N PHE A 14 -9.75 -3.41 -19.43
CA PHE A 14 -9.93 -4.70 -18.77
C PHE A 14 -8.67 -5.58 -18.86
N GLU A 15 -8.00 -5.56 -20.00
CA GLU A 15 -6.73 -6.26 -20.22
C GLU A 15 -5.59 -5.60 -19.43
N GLU A 16 -5.61 -4.28 -19.32
CA GLU A 16 -4.68 -3.53 -18.47
C GLU A 16 -4.93 -3.80 -16.98
N MET A 17 -6.20 -3.86 -16.53
CA MET A 17 -6.55 -4.29 -15.17
C MET A 17 -6.10 -5.73 -14.89
N PHE A 18 -6.36 -6.66 -15.80
CA PHE A 18 -5.96 -8.07 -15.63
C PHE A 18 -4.44 -8.22 -15.54
N SER A 19 -3.72 -7.48 -16.38
CA SER A 19 -2.25 -7.41 -16.37
C SER A 19 -1.72 -6.83 -15.05
N LYS A 20 -2.34 -5.76 -14.55
CA LYS A 20 -2.03 -5.16 -13.24
C LYS A 20 -2.30 -6.16 -12.11
N THR A 21 -3.45 -6.84 -12.10
CA THR A 21 -3.81 -7.83 -11.08
C THR A 21 -2.85 -9.03 -11.08
N LYS A 22 -2.48 -9.55 -12.26
CA LYS A 22 -1.50 -10.64 -12.37
C LYS A 22 -0.13 -10.23 -11.82
N ASN A 23 0.34 -9.03 -12.17
CA ASN A 23 1.61 -8.50 -11.66
C ASN A 23 1.58 -8.29 -10.14
N VAL A 24 0.46 -7.83 -9.58
CA VAL A 24 0.30 -7.70 -8.12
C VAL A 24 0.37 -9.07 -7.45
N ALA A 25 -0.32 -10.08 -7.96
CA ALA A 25 -0.31 -11.43 -7.40
C ALA A 25 1.09 -12.07 -7.42
N GLU A 26 1.81 -11.94 -8.53
CA GLU A 26 3.20 -12.42 -8.64
C GLU A 26 4.14 -11.68 -7.69
N THR A 27 3.98 -10.36 -7.55
CA THR A 27 4.78 -9.54 -6.63
C THR A 27 4.51 -9.92 -5.18
N LEU A 28 3.25 -10.16 -4.83
CA LEU A 28 2.84 -10.53 -3.48
C LEU A 28 3.37 -11.91 -3.08
N ASN A 29 3.34 -12.87 -4.02
CA ASN A 29 3.92 -14.20 -3.81
C ASN A 29 5.44 -14.14 -3.60
N LYS A 30 6.16 -13.35 -4.40
CA LYS A 30 7.62 -13.17 -4.26
C LYS A 30 7.97 -12.50 -2.92
N LYS A 31 7.25 -11.45 -2.53
CA LYS A 31 7.44 -10.77 -1.25
C LYS A 31 7.11 -11.68 -0.07
N GLY A 32 6.02 -12.44 -0.16
CA GLY A 32 5.63 -13.42 0.86
C GLY A 32 6.70 -14.48 1.07
N ALA A 33 7.25 -15.06 0.00
CA ALA A 33 8.35 -16.00 0.08
C ALA A 33 9.61 -15.40 0.71
N MET A 34 9.99 -14.17 0.32
CA MET A 34 11.11 -13.45 0.94
C MET A 34 10.90 -13.21 2.43
N TYR A 35 9.70 -12.80 2.87
CA TYR A 35 9.42 -12.59 4.30
C TYR A 35 9.50 -13.88 5.11
N LEU A 36 9.03 -15.00 4.56
CA LEU A 36 9.16 -16.32 5.18
C LEU A 36 10.64 -16.69 5.33
N GLU A 37 11.44 -16.51 4.28
CA GLU A 37 12.88 -16.76 4.35
C GLU A 37 13.59 -15.85 5.36
N LEU A 38 13.24 -14.56 5.40
CA LEU A 38 13.77 -13.62 6.38
C LEU A 38 13.42 -14.02 7.81
N SER A 39 12.19 -14.47 8.05
CA SER A 39 11.76 -14.96 9.36
C SER A 39 12.54 -16.21 9.78
N ARG A 40 12.80 -17.13 8.85
CA ARG A 40 13.66 -18.30 9.09
C ARG A 40 15.08 -17.87 9.48
N LYS A 41 15.67 -16.93 8.74
CA LYS A 41 17.01 -16.38 9.06
C LYS A 41 17.05 -15.70 10.42
N ARG A 42 16.00 -14.99 10.84
CA ARG A 42 15.90 -14.39 12.18
C ARG A 42 15.88 -15.46 13.29
N ILE A 43 15.14 -16.54 13.08
CA ILE A 43 15.10 -17.66 14.04
C ILE A 43 16.49 -18.29 14.12
N GLU A 44 17.12 -18.55 12.98
CA GLU A 44 18.46 -19.13 12.93
C GLU A 44 19.53 -18.24 13.56
N TYR A 45 19.41 -16.91 13.38
CA TYR A 45 20.27 -15.92 14.04
C TYR A 45 20.15 -16.00 15.56
N MET A 46 18.92 -16.03 16.08
CA MET A 46 18.66 -16.11 17.52
C MET A 46 19.14 -17.44 18.11
N ASP A 47 18.93 -18.56 17.42
CA ASP A 47 19.44 -19.88 17.81
C ASP A 47 20.98 -19.90 17.83
N SER A 48 21.63 -19.38 16.77
CA SER A 48 23.09 -19.30 16.68
C SER A 48 23.67 -18.41 17.79
N LYS A 49 23.01 -17.30 18.12
CA LYS A 49 23.39 -16.43 19.24
C LYS A 49 23.25 -17.12 20.60
N SER A 50 22.20 -17.92 20.79
CA SER A 50 22.02 -18.72 22.01
C SER A 50 23.11 -19.79 22.14
N LYS A 51 23.43 -20.50 21.05
CA LYS A 51 24.53 -21.47 21.01
C LYS A 51 25.88 -20.81 21.28
N LEU A 52 26.11 -19.62 20.74
CA LEU A 52 27.33 -18.85 20.98
C LEU A 52 27.49 -18.48 22.46
N SER A 53 26.41 -18.06 23.13
CA SER A 53 26.42 -17.80 24.58
C SER A 53 26.84 -19.04 25.36
N LYS A 54 26.25 -20.20 25.05
CA LYS A 54 26.59 -21.47 25.72
C LYS A 54 28.04 -21.89 25.47
N ALA A 55 28.56 -21.65 24.25
CA ALA A 55 29.95 -21.93 23.93
C ALA A 55 30.89 -21.04 24.75
N TYR A 56 30.57 -19.75 24.92
CA TYR A 56 31.30 -18.85 25.80
C TYR A 56 31.22 -19.24 27.28
N GLU A 57 30.05 -19.65 27.77
CA GLU A 57 29.90 -20.17 29.14
C GLU A 57 30.78 -21.40 29.37
N LYS A 58 30.76 -22.36 28.44
CA LYS A 58 31.60 -23.55 28.47
C LYS A 58 33.09 -23.18 28.49
N PHE A 59 33.50 -22.31 27.57
CA PHE A 59 34.88 -21.83 27.49
C PHE A 59 35.33 -21.11 28.78
N GLY A 60 34.48 -20.26 29.34
CA GLY A 60 34.74 -19.58 30.61
C GLY A 60 34.87 -20.54 31.78
N ARG A 61 34.00 -21.57 31.85
CA ARG A 61 34.11 -22.64 32.84
C ARG A 61 35.45 -23.37 32.72
N LEU A 62 35.83 -23.80 31.53
CA LEU A 62 37.10 -24.51 31.30
C LEU A 62 38.31 -23.63 31.68
N GLN A 63 38.29 -22.34 31.37
CA GLN A 63 39.34 -21.42 31.81
C GLN A 63 39.40 -21.29 33.34
N TYR A 64 38.26 -21.25 34.01
CA TYR A 64 38.20 -21.18 35.47
C TYR A 64 38.75 -22.45 36.12
N GLU A 65 38.37 -23.63 35.62
CA GLU A 65 38.88 -24.93 36.07
C GLU A 65 40.41 -25.00 35.93
N ALA A 66 40.94 -24.58 34.77
CA ALA A 66 42.38 -24.51 34.56
C ALA A 66 43.06 -23.51 35.53
N TYR A 67 42.42 -22.37 35.81
CA TYR A 67 42.95 -21.35 36.71
C TYR A 67 43.06 -21.84 38.17
N ILE A 68 42.08 -22.61 38.64
CA ILE A 68 42.10 -23.17 40.00
C ILE A 68 43.01 -24.42 40.12
N GLY A 69 43.66 -24.82 39.03
CA GLY A 69 44.63 -25.92 38.99
C GLY A 69 44.02 -27.29 38.72
N ASN A 70 42.75 -27.35 38.30
CA ASN A 70 42.14 -28.60 37.86
C ASN A 70 42.62 -28.97 36.45
N GLU A 71 42.69 -30.27 36.18
CA GLU A 71 43.02 -30.77 34.85
C GLU A 71 41.85 -30.54 33.90
N VAL A 72 42.13 -29.91 32.76
CA VAL A 72 41.15 -29.58 31.73
C VAL A 72 41.49 -30.36 30.47
N ASP A 73 40.49 -31.01 29.89
CA ASP A 73 40.66 -31.71 28.61
C ASP A 73 40.95 -30.70 27.49
N GLU A 74 42.16 -30.79 26.92
CA GLU A 74 42.61 -29.95 25.80
C GLU A 74 41.68 -30.08 24.59
N ASN A 75 41.12 -31.27 24.34
CA ASN A 75 40.19 -31.47 23.24
C ASN A 75 38.87 -30.75 23.50
N GLU A 76 38.35 -30.79 24.73
CA GLU A 76 37.14 -30.06 25.11
C GLU A 76 37.33 -28.54 24.99
N TYR A 77 38.51 -28.04 25.36
CA TYR A 77 38.91 -26.65 25.20
C TYR A 77 39.01 -26.23 23.74
N ALA A 78 39.69 -27.03 22.91
CA ALA A 78 39.83 -26.79 21.48
C ALA A 78 38.47 -26.77 20.77
N CYS A 79 37.58 -27.71 21.11
CA CYS A 79 36.20 -27.73 20.60
C CYS A 79 35.44 -26.45 20.99
N ALA A 80 35.53 -25.99 22.24
CA ALA A 80 34.85 -24.77 22.67
C ALA A 80 35.34 -23.52 21.90
N VAL A 81 36.65 -23.42 21.64
CA VAL A 81 37.23 -22.32 20.84
C VAL A 81 36.79 -22.39 19.38
N ALA A 82 36.75 -23.59 18.79
CA ALA A 82 36.29 -23.81 17.43
C ALA A 82 34.79 -23.45 17.28
N ASP A 83 33.96 -23.91 18.22
CA ASP A 83 32.53 -23.61 18.26
C ASP A 83 32.28 -22.10 18.38
N ILE A 84 33.00 -21.40 19.26
CA ILE A 84 32.92 -19.94 19.39
C ILE A 84 33.24 -19.28 18.05
N SER A 85 34.34 -19.68 17.41
CA SER A 85 34.80 -19.06 16.15
C SER A 85 33.77 -19.25 15.04
N ALA A 86 33.27 -20.47 14.85
CA ALA A 86 32.27 -20.79 13.84
C ALA A 86 30.92 -20.11 14.11
N LEU A 87 30.47 -20.10 15.37
CA LEU A 87 29.20 -19.48 15.74
C LEU A 87 29.26 -17.95 15.64
N LYS A 88 30.39 -17.31 15.96
CA LYS A 88 30.58 -15.87 15.74
C LYS A 88 30.44 -15.51 14.27
N GLU A 89 31.20 -16.18 13.40
CA GLU A 89 31.16 -15.93 11.95
C GLU A 89 29.74 -16.13 11.40
N LYS A 90 29.06 -17.20 11.84
CA LYS A 90 27.66 -17.47 11.45
C LYS A 90 26.72 -16.36 11.93
N THR A 91 26.84 -15.90 13.18
CA THR A 91 26.00 -14.81 13.69
C THR A 91 26.25 -13.48 12.99
N GLU A 92 27.51 -13.18 12.64
CA GLU A 92 27.88 -11.97 11.90
C GLU A 92 27.31 -12.00 10.48
N THR A 93 27.45 -13.13 9.78
CA THR A 93 26.89 -13.35 8.44
C THR A 93 25.36 -13.17 8.44
N LEU A 94 24.66 -13.87 9.35
CA LEU A 94 23.20 -13.77 9.46
C LEU A 94 22.76 -12.35 9.83
N SER A 95 23.51 -11.65 10.69
CA SER A 95 23.21 -10.26 11.03
C SER A 95 23.36 -9.33 9.81
N ALA A 96 24.40 -9.52 9.01
CA ALA A 96 24.63 -8.72 7.81
C ALA A 96 23.52 -8.93 6.78
N GLU A 97 23.11 -10.17 6.53
CA GLU A 97 22.01 -10.49 5.60
C GLU A 97 20.67 -9.89 6.05
N LEU A 98 20.38 -9.91 7.36
CA LEU A 98 19.16 -9.33 7.91
C LEU A 98 19.13 -7.79 7.79
N GLU A 99 20.27 -7.13 8.01
CA GLU A 99 20.38 -5.68 7.83
C GLU A 99 20.34 -5.28 6.34
N GLU A 100 20.94 -6.07 5.45
CA GLU A 100 20.85 -5.85 4.00
C GLU A 100 19.39 -5.93 3.53
N ALA A 101 18.65 -6.95 3.97
CA ALA A 101 17.23 -7.09 3.64
C ALA A 101 16.39 -5.92 4.18
N LYS A 102 16.66 -5.46 5.41
CA LYS A 102 15.99 -4.30 6.00
C LYS A 102 16.28 -3.00 5.22
N ASN A 103 17.52 -2.84 4.77
CA ASN A 103 17.92 -1.70 3.95
C ASN A 103 17.26 -1.73 2.56
N LYS A 104 17.15 -2.91 1.94
CA LYS A 104 16.42 -3.12 0.68
C LYS A 104 14.94 -2.76 0.84
N ASP A 105 14.27 -3.25 1.88
CA ASP A 105 12.87 -2.90 2.18
C ASP A 105 12.68 -1.39 2.35
N ALA A 106 13.60 -0.73 3.08
CA ALA A 106 13.55 0.71 3.29
C ALA A 106 13.77 1.51 1.99
N GLN A 107 14.66 1.04 1.10
CA GLN A 107 14.88 1.64 -0.21
C GLN A 107 13.68 1.45 -1.14
N GLU A 108 13.11 0.24 -1.20
CA GLU A 108 11.89 -0.03 -1.98
C GLU A 108 10.73 0.86 -1.54
N LEU A 109 10.54 1.02 -0.22
CA LEU A 109 9.48 1.87 0.31
C LEU A 109 9.67 3.34 -0.10
N LYS A 110 10.90 3.86 0.00
CA LYS A 110 11.22 5.22 -0.44
C LYS A 110 10.97 5.41 -1.94
N LYS A 111 11.43 4.46 -2.75
CA LYS A 111 11.24 4.51 -4.20
C LYS A 111 9.75 4.48 -4.57
N GLY A 112 8.98 3.57 -3.97
CA GLY A 112 7.53 3.49 -4.18
C GLY A 112 6.79 4.76 -3.75
N ALA A 113 7.22 5.39 -2.64
CA ALA A 113 6.65 6.66 -2.20
C ALA A 113 6.94 7.82 -3.16
N GLU A 114 8.16 7.87 -3.74
CA GLU A 114 8.50 8.87 -4.76
C GLU A 114 7.74 8.66 -6.07
N GLU A 115 7.64 7.41 -6.53
CA GLU A 115 6.85 7.04 -7.71
C GLU A 115 5.39 7.42 -7.53
N PHE A 116 4.78 7.08 -6.39
CA PHE A 116 3.40 7.46 -6.07
C PHE A 116 3.21 8.99 -6.03
N LYS A 117 4.13 9.72 -5.40
CA LYS A 117 4.09 11.19 -5.36
C LYS A 117 4.15 11.79 -6.76
N ASN A 118 4.95 11.22 -7.65
CA ASN A 118 5.06 11.69 -9.03
C ASN A 118 3.80 11.35 -9.85
N GLU A 119 3.24 10.17 -9.66
CA GLU A 119 1.98 9.76 -10.29
C GLU A 119 0.81 10.65 -9.85
N VAL A 120 0.68 10.94 -8.55
CA VAL A 120 -0.33 11.86 -8.02
C VAL A 120 -0.17 13.26 -8.60
N LYS A 121 1.06 13.78 -8.70
CA LYS A 121 1.31 15.09 -9.32
C LYS A 121 0.93 15.10 -10.80
N SER A 122 1.27 14.04 -11.53
CA SER A 122 0.93 13.86 -12.94
C SER A 122 -0.59 13.86 -13.13
N ALA A 123 -1.29 12.98 -12.41
CA ALA A 123 -2.74 12.87 -12.45
C ALA A 123 -3.44 14.17 -12.04
N SER A 124 -2.91 14.87 -11.03
CA SER A 124 -3.45 16.16 -10.59
C SER A 124 -3.29 17.25 -11.64
N LYS A 125 -2.18 17.26 -12.39
CA LYS A 125 -1.97 18.19 -13.51
C LYS A 125 -2.93 17.89 -14.66
N GLU A 126 -3.06 16.62 -15.01
CA GLU A 126 -4.00 16.17 -16.06
C GLU A 126 -5.45 16.55 -15.72
N ALA A 127 -5.89 16.29 -14.49
CA ALA A 127 -7.22 16.66 -14.02
C ALA A 127 -7.44 18.19 -14.09
N HIS A 128 -6.46 18.98 -13.67
CA HIS A 128 -6.52 20.43 -13.76
C HIS A 128 -6.64 20.90 -15.22
N ASP A 129 -5.84 20.34 -16.13
CA ASP A 129 -5.86 20.71 -17.55
C ASP A 129 -7.22 20.38 -18.20
N VAL A 130 -7.83 19.24 -17.83
CA VAL A 130 -9.19 18.86 -18.27
C VAL A 130 -10.23 19.86 -17.76
N ILE A 131 -10.18 20.26 -16.49
CA ILE A 131 -11.12 21.24 -15.92
C ILE A 131 -10.99 22.59 -16.64
N VAL A 132 -9.76 23.06 -16.87
CA VAL A 132 -9.50 24.31 -17.59
C VAL A 132 -10.05 24.25 -19.02
N GLN A 133 -9.88 23.12 -19.69
CA GLN A 133 -10.39 22.92 -21.05
C GLN A 133 -11.92 22.94 -21.07
N GLN A 134 -12.57 22.21 -20.15
CA GLN A 134 -14.03 22.22 -20.01
C GLN A 134 -14.57 23.63 -19.73
N ALA A 135 -13.91 24.41 -18.87
CA ALA A 135 -14.32 25.79 -18.60
C ALA A 135 -14.23 26.67 -19.85
N LYS A 136 -13.14 26.56 -20.63
CA LYS A 136 -12.98 27.32 -21.89
C LYS A 136 -14.05 26.96 -22.91
N ASP A 137 -14.34 25.68 -23.06
CA ASP A 137 -15.34 25.21 -24.01
C ASP A 137 -16.76 25.65 -23.59
N PHE A 138 -17.06 25.66 -22.29
CA PHE A 138 -18.29 26.24 -21.75
C PHE A 138 -18.42 27.74 -22.07
N PHE A 139 -17.40 28.54 -21.77
CA PHE A 139 -17.43 29.98 -22.08
C PHE A 139 -17.58 30.25 -23.58
N ARG A 140 -16.92 29.45 -24.43
CA ARG A 140 -17.07 29.55 -25.89
C ARG A 140 -18.50 29.24 -26.32
N ALA A 141 -19.11 28.19 -25.79
CA ALA A 141 -20.50 27.82 -26.08
C ALA A 141 -21.47 28.94 -25.68
N VAL A 142 -21.29 29.53 -24.49
CA VAL A 142 -22.10 30.67 -24.02
C VAL A 142 -21.91 31.89 -24.91
N GLN A 143 -20.69 32.22 -25.34
CA GLN A 143 -20.47 33.35 -26.23
C GLN A 143 -21.10 33.14 -27.62
N LEU A 144 -21.04 31.92 -28.14
CA LEU A 144 -21.66 31.58 -29.42
C LEU A 144 -23.19 31.66 -29.34
N SER A 145 -23.81 31.22 -28.24
CA SER A 145 -25.26 31.32 -28.07
C SER A 145 -25.74 32.78 -28.01
N VAL A 146 -25.01 33.65 -27.30
CA VAL A 146 -25.32 35.09 -27.23
C VAL A 146 -25.09 35.79 -28.58
N LYS A 147 -24.04 35.42 -29.33
CA LYS A 147 -23.78 35.98 -30.68
C LYS A 147 -24.72 35.45 -31.74
N SER A 148 -25.27 34.25 -31.57
CA SER A 148 -26.30 33.68 -32.46
C SER A 148 -27.70 34.28 -32.24
N GLY A 149 -27.78 35.42 -31.54
CA GLY A 149 -29.01 36.10 -31.14
C GLY A 149 -30.14 35.91 -32.14
N ALA A 150 -31.16 35.17 -31.71
CA ALA A 150 -32.50 35.34 -32.24
C ALA A 150 -32.86 36.83 -32.12
N PRO A 151 -33.52 37.43 -33.13
CA PRO A 151 -33.85 38.84 -33.10
C PRO A 151 -34.61 39.18 -31.82
N TYR A 152 -34.08 40.11 -31.03
CA TYR A 152 -34.78 40.68 -29.89
C TYR A 152 -35.88 41.60 -30.44
N ASP A 153 -37.13 41.15 -30.36
CA ASP A 153 -38.30 41.96 -30.65
C ASP A 153 -38.78 42.61 -29.34
N PRO A 154 -38.62 43.95 -29.19
CA PRO A 154 -39.04 44.67 -27.99
C PRO A 154 -40.56 44.66 -27.74
N GLY A 155 -41.37 44.07 -28.63
CA GLY A 155 -42.81 43.86 -28.45
C GLY A 155 -43.23 42.48 -27.92
N SER A 156 -42.31 41.56 -27.66
CA SER A 156 -42.64 40.21 -27.20
C SER A 156 -42.74 40.13 -25.67
N GLU A 157 -43.97 40.18 -25.15
CA GLU A 157 -44.23 39.85 -23.74
C GLU A 157 -43.88 38.38 -23.47
N ILE A 158 -42.89 38.17 -22.60
CA ILE A 158 -42.53 36.83 -22.14
C ILE A 158 -43.61 36.36 -21.17
N HIS A 159 -44.56 35.57 -21.66
CA HIS A 159 -45.51 34.85 -20.80
C HIS A 159 -44.81 33.65 -20.17
N ALA A 160 -44.40 33.80 -18.90
CA ALA A 160 -43.99 32.68 -18.07
C ALA A 160 -45.24 32.04 -17.46
N GLU A 161 -45.63 30.86 -17.96
CA GLU A 161 -46.65 30.05 -17.32
C GLU A 161 -46.03 29.30 -16.14
N PHE A 162 -46.40 29.70 -14.92
CA PHE A 162 -45.97 29.02 -13.71
C PHE A 162 -46.85 27.77 -13.50
N SER A 163 -46.28 26.60 -13.78
CA SER A 163 -46.87 25.34 -13.32
C SER A 163 -46.46 25.10 -11.87
N GLU A 164 -47.43 25.18 -10.96
CA GLU A 164 -47.24 24.90 -9.53
C GLU A 164 -46.78 23.45 -9.33
N VAL A 165 -45.64 23.28 -8.67
CA VAL A 165 -45.08 21.96 -8.37
C VAL A 165 -45.96 21.33 -7.30
N LYS A 166 -46.79 20.35 -7.68
CA LYS A 166 -47.52 19.53 -6.71
C LYS A 166 -46.52 18.82 -5.80
N GLU A 167 -46.48 19.23 -4.55
CA GLU A 167 -45.77 18.53 -3.49
C GLU A 167 -46.25 17.07 -3.44
N LYS A 168 -45.35 16.14 -3.75
CA LYS A 168 -45.55 14.74 -3.38
C LYS A 168 -45.42 14.68 -1.86
N GLN A 169 -46.54 14.43 -1.18
CA GLN A 169 -46.56 14.01 0.20
C GLN A 169 -45.65 12.78 0.38
N THR A 170 -44.57 12.97 1.12
CA THR A 170 -43.73 11.89 1.64
C THR A 170 -44.50 11.22 2.79
N PRO A 171 -44.65 9.88 2.82
CA PRO A 171 -45.27 9.22 3.95
C PRO A 171 -44.39 9.36 5.20
N GLU A 172 -45.01 9.78 6.29
CA GLU A 172 -44.44 9.94 7.62
C GLU A 172 -43.70 8.68 8.08
N GLN A 173 -42.43 8.82 8.44
CA GLN A 173 -41.75 7.90 9.34
C GLN A 173 -42.27 8.19 10.75
N GLN A 174 -43.20 7.36 11.24
CA GLN A 174 -43.54 7.30 12.66
C GLN A 174 -42.38 6.65 13.41
N ASP A 175 -41.78 7.47 14.26
CA ASP A 175 -40.79 7.17 15.27
C ASP A 175 -41.36 6.17 16.30
N VAL A 176 -40.73 5.00 16.43
CA VAL A 176 -41.09 4.00 17.44
C VAL A 176 -39.96 3.90 18.45
N ARG A 177 -40.13 4.63 19.56
CA ARG A 177 -39.53 4.43 20.89
C ARG A 177 -40.27 5.39 21.83
N SER A 178 -40.73 5.06 23.02
CA SER A 178 -40.76 3.85 23.83
C SER A 178 -41.41 4.30 25.13
N ASP A 179 -42.45 3.64 25.63
CA ASP A 179 -42.81 3.74 27.06
C ASP A 179 -43.57 2.48 27.49
N GLN A 180 -42.82 1.53 28.05
CA GLN A 180 -43.32 0.53 28.99
C GLN A 180 -43.26 1.13 30.40
N LYS A 181 -44.42 1.36 31.01
CA LYS A 181 -44.68 1.32 32.47
C LYS A 181 -46.18 1.04 32.64
N GLN A 182 -46.56 -0.20 32.95
CA GLN A 182 -46.78 -0.77 34.29
C GLN A 182 -48.11 -0.34 34.95
N ASP A 183 -48.79 -1.38 35.46
CA ASP A 183 -49.81 -1.40 36.51
C ASP A 183 -51.27 -1.10 36.15
N HIS A 184 -52.08 -2.16 35.93
CA HIS A 184 -52.88 -2.79 36.99
C HIS A 184 -53.58 -4.07 36.53
#